data_AF-A0A974WR48-F1
#
_entry.id   AF-A0A974WR48-F1
#
_cell.length_a   1.000
_cell.length_b   1.000
_cell.length_c   1.000
_cell.angle_alpha   90.00
_cell.angle_beta   90.00
_cell.angle_gamma   90.00
#
_symmetry.space_group_name_H-M   'P 1'
#
loop_
_entity.id
_entity.type
_entity.pdbx_description
1 polymer ?
#
loop_
_entity_poly.entity_id
_entity_poly.type
_entity_poly.pdbx_seq_one_letter_code
_entity_poly.pdbx_strand_id
1 'polypeptide(L)'
;MARQNYQRLSPADIDEIWSRMRAGHAVKPTARSLGLSTSTVRAYLLRCGGIRPDPRHRSAGRLGFEEREEISRGLAADLSLRAIAAGLGRSPSTISREVASNGGRRGYRAASADQHAWARATRPKACKLATNPVLAGIVAAKLQRRWSPQQIAGWLKLTYPEDPEMHVSHESIYRTLFVQSRGALRKELTAYLRTGRVIRRVHGVRLPDGRGGRPGIVNISERPAEAEDRAVPGHWEGDLVFGKQMSPVATLVERSTRYLLLVGLPGGSHKADVVADALAAAVAHLPAQLAKSLTWDQGHEMAEHKRFTNETGIQVYFCDPKSPWQRGSNENTNGLLRQYLPRRVDFKTLTQVDLDAIALELNDRPRQTLGFKTPSQALAEVLH
;
A
#
# COMPACT_ATOMS: atom_id res chain seq x y z
N MET A 1 7.07 26.28 -26.29
CA MET A 1 5.79 26.97 -26.03
C MET A 1 4.66 25.95 -26.04
N ALA A 2 4.00 25.72 -24.90
CA ALA A 2 2.63 25.19 -24.82
C ALA A 2 2.14 25.38 -23.37
N ARG A 3 1.66 26.59 -23.06
CA ARG A 3 0.83 26.81 -21.86
C ARG A 3 -0.47 26.05 -22.14
N GLN A 4 -0.57 24.79 -21.70
CA GLN A 4 -1.83 24.06 -21.74
C GLN A 4 -2.84 24.87 -20.92
N ASN A 5 -3.88 25.38 -21.60
CA ASN A 5 -5.03 26.04 -21.01
C ASN A 5 -5.68 25.08 -20.01
N TYR A 6 -5.26 25.18 -18.74
CA TYR A 6 -5.86 24.48 -17.63
C TYR A 6 -7.21 25.14 -17.38
N GLN A 7 -8.30 24.51 -17.82
CA GLN A 7 -9.62 24.85 -17.34
C GLN A 7 -9.57 24.71 -15.82
N ARG A 8 -9.66 25.84 -15.11
CA ARG A 8 -9.56 25.88 -13.65
C ARG A 8 -10.79 25.15 -13.12
N LEU A 9 -10.61 23.95 -12.59
CA LEU A 9 -11.70 23.20 -11.95
C LEU A 9 -12.33 24.08 -10.87
N SER A 10 -13.65 24.26 -10.93
CA SER A 10 -14.37 24.96 -9.87
C SER A 10 -14.33 24.12 -8.58
N PRO A 11 -14.55 24.74 -7.41
CA PRO A 11 -14.70 23.99 -6.16
C PRO A 11 -15.78 22.90 -6.25
N ALA A 12 -16.89 23.18 -6.97
CA ALA A 12 -17.96 22.21 -7.20
C ALA A 12 -17.49 21.02 -8.05
N ASP A 13 -16.74 21.27 -9.12
CA ASP A 13 -16.17 20.19 -9.95
C ASP A 13 -15.23 19.30 -9.13
N ILE A 14 -14.40 19.92 -8.28
CA ILE A 14 -13.47 19.20 -7.41
C ILE A 14 -14.24 18.28 -6.46
N ASP A 15 -15.29 18.79 -5.82
CA ASP A 15 -16.07 18.04 -4.85
C ASP A 15 -16.81 16.87 -5.51
N GLU A 16 -17.38 17.08 -6.68
CA GLU A 16 -18.08 16.05 -7.44
C GLU A 16 -17.12 14.98 -7.98
N ILE A 17 -15.91 15.36 -8.44
CA ILE A 17 -14.84 14.40 -8.79
C ILE A 17 -14.54 13.49 -7.59
N TRP A 18 -14.31 14.06 -6.40
CA TRP A 18 -13.98 13.26 -5.21
C TRP A 18 -15.15 12.43 -4.68
N SER A 19 -16.38 12.93 -4.79
CA SER A 19 -17.59 12.18 -4.49
C SER A 19 -17.68 10.91 -5.33
N ARG A 20 -17.54 11.05 -6.66
CA ARG A 20 -17.61 9.92 -7.60
C ARG A 20 -16.45 8.95 -7.48
N MET A 21 -15.25 9.44 -7.22
CA MET A 21 -14.10 8.55 -6.97
C MET A 21 -14.29 7.71 -5.70
N ARG A 22 -14.90 8.28 -4.64
CA ARG A 22 -15.25 7.53 -3.42
C ARG A 22 -16.33 6.48 -3.67
N ALA A 23 -17.31 6.79 -4.51
CA ALA A 23 -18.32 5.83 -4.97
C ALA A 23 -17.79 4.76 -5.94
N GLY A 24 -16.49 4.78 -6.27
CA GLY A 24 -15.85 3.75 -7.10
C GLY A 24 -16.03 3.95 -8.61
N HIS A 25 -16.56 5.08 -9.06
CA HIS A 25 -16.70 5.36 -10.50
C HIS A 25 -15.33 5.49 -11.18
N ALA A 26 -15.28 5.09 -12.46
CA ALA A 26 -14.10 5.29 -13.27
C ALA A 26 -13.94 6.77 -13.70
N VAL A 27 -12.70 7.15 -14.04
CA VAL A 27 -12.36 8.53 -14.45
C VAL A 27 -13.12 8.97 -15.69
N LYS A 28 -13.28 8.10 -16.69
CA LYS A 28 -13.94 8.42 -17.96
C LYS A 28 -15.43 8.76 -17.79
N PRO A 29 -16.25 7.94 -17.09
CA PRO A 29 -17.63 8.32 -16.74
C PRO A 29 -17.73 9.61 -15.93
N THR A 30 -16.82 9.83 -14.97
CA THR A 30 -16.79 11.04 -14.14
C THR A 30 -16.51 12.30 -14.93
N ALA A 31 -15.57 12.24 -15.88
CA ALA A 31 -15.27 13.35 -16.76
C ALA A 31 -16.48 13.70 -17.65
N ARG A 32 -17.15 12.68 -18.20
CA ARG A 32 -18.34 12.85 -19.04
C ARG A 32 -19.49 13.53 -18.29
N SER A 33 -19.77 13.15 -17.05
CA SER A 33 -20.85 13.76 -16.26
C SER A 33 -20.62 15.23 -15.91
N LEU A 34 -19.36 15.67 -15.89
CA LEU A 34 -18.97 17.04 -15.56
C LEU A 34 -18.76 17.91 -16.81
N GLY A 35 -18.94 17.36 -18.02
CA GLY A 35 -18.58 18.06 -19.25
C GLY A 35 -17.07 18.35 -19.38
N LEU A 36 -16.23 17.62 -18.64
CA LEU A 36 -14.79 17.79 -18.61
C LEU A 36 -14.09 16.75 -19.48
N SER A 37 -12.88 17.07 -19.94
CA SER A 37 -12.03 16.08 -20.61
C SER A 37 -11.52 15.02 -19.62
N THR A 38 -11.37 13.78 -20.09
CA THR A 38 -10.80 12.69 -19.27
C THR A 38 -9.35 13.00 -18.85
N SER A 39 -8.58 13.69 -19.70
CA SER A 39 -7.22 14.12 -19.39
C SER A 39 -7.19 15.16 -18.28
N THR A 40 -8.12 16.12 -18.23
CA THR A 40 -8.23 17.11 -17.15
C THR A 40 -8.44 16.45 -15.80
N VAL A 41 -9.45 15.57 -15.69
CA VAL A 41 -9.75 14.86 -14.42
C VAL A 41 -8.59 13.97 -14.02
N ARG A 42 -7.98 13.24 -14.97
CA ARG A 42 -6.82 12.37 -14.70
C ARG A 42 -5.60 13.18 -14.23
N ALA A 43 -5.28 14.28 -14.90
CA ALA A 43 -4.15 15.15 -14.53
C ALA A 43 -4.36 15.74 -13.12
N TYR A 44 -5.57 16.18 -12.80
CA TYR A 44 -5.92 16.65 -11.46
C TYR A 44 -5.73 15.57 -10.40
N LEU A 45 -6.31 14.38 -10.59
CA LEU A 45 -6.18 13.26 -9.64
C LEU A 45 -4.72 12.83 -9.44
N LEU A 46 -3.92 12.79 -10.52
CA LEU A 46 -2.49 12.47 -10.46
C LEU A 46 -1.71 13.53 -9.69
N ARG A 47 -1.99 14.82 -9.90
CA ARG A 47 -1.34 15.91 -9.16
C ARG A 47 -1.61 15.82 -7.67
N CYS A 48 -2.82 15.42 -7.29
CA CYS A 48 -3.23 15.23 -5.90
C CYS A 48 -2.82 13.86 -5.32
N GLY A 49 -2.18 12.99 -6.11
CA GLY A 49 -1.79 11.65 -5.68
C GLY A 49 -2.96 10.74 -5.32
N GLY A 50 -4.16 11.02 -5.83
CA GLY A 50 -5.38 10.29 -5.43
C GLY A 50 -5.88 10.59 -4.01
N ILE A 51 -5.41 11.68 -3.38
CA ILE A 51 -5.86 12.16 -2.06
C ILE A 51 -6.61 13.47 -2.23
N ARG A 52 -7.82 13.58 -1.66
CA ARG A 52 -8.59 14.83 -1.67
C ARG A 52 -7.83 15.90 -0.88
N PRO A 53 -7.46 17.04 -1.48
CA PRO A 53 -6.92 18.16 -0.73
C PRO A 53 -7.98 18.69 0.24
N ASP A 54 -7.56 19.09 1.43
CA ASP A 54 -8.48 19.75 2.36
C ASP A 54 -9.05 21.03 1.70
N PRO A 55 -10.37 21.27 1.81
CA PRO A 55 -10.97 22.50 1.34
C PRO A 55 -10.26 23.68 1.99
N ARG A 56 -9.95 24.71 1.20
CA ARG A 56 -9.27 25.87 1.73
C ARG A 56 -10.30 26.78 2.38
N HIS A 57 -10.10 27.06 3.67
CA HIS A 57 -10.92 28.00 4.42
C HIS A 57 -10.13 29.26 4.73
N ARG A 58 -10.81 30.42 4.72
CA ARG A 58 -10.26 31.66 5.25
C ARG A 58 -10.63 31.78 6.72
N SER A 59 -9.72 32.26 7.55
CA SER A 59 -10.09 32.64 8.90
C SER A 59 -10.91 33.93 8.88
N ALA A 60 -11.90 34.06 9.78
CA ALA A 60 -12.79 35.21 9.86
C ALA A 60 -12.05 36.56 10.07
N GLY A 61 -10.83 36.52 10.63
CA GLY A 61 -9.97 37.69 10.80
C GLY A 61 -9.19 38.12 9.55
N ARG A 62 -9.35 37.44 8.40
CA ARG A 62 -8.71 37.82 7.14
C ARG A 62 -9.72 38.51 6.22
N LEU A 63 -9.23 39.48 5.45
CA LEU A 63 -10.05 40.15 4.44
C LEU A 63 -10.63 39.14 3.45
N GLY A 64 -11.92 39.26 3.14
CA GLY A 64 -12.65 38.56 2.09
C GLY A 64 -12.31 39.08 0.70
N PHE A 65 -12.94 38.51 -0.33
CA PHE A 65 -12.81 39.05 -1.70
C PHE A 65 -13.58 40.38 -1.81
N GLU A 66 -14.82 40.42 -1.30
CA GLU A 66 -15.67 41.61 -1.28
C GLU A 66 -14.98 42.79 -0.58
N GLU A 67 -14.38 42.55 0.59
CA GLU A 67 -13.61 43.58 1.30
C GLU A 67 -12.41 44.08 0.49
N ARG A 68 -11.74 43.21 -0.29
CA ARG A 68 -10.66 43.63 -1.19
C ARG A 68 -11.16 44.41 -2.39
N GLU A 69 -12.34 44.10 -2.91
CA GLU A 69 -12.99 44.89 -3.96
C GLU A 69 -13.34 46.29 -3.46
N GLU A 70 -13.83 46.40 -2.22
CA GLU A 70 -14.11 47.70 -1.61
C GLU A 70 -12.82 48.50 -1.37
N ILE A 71 -11.72 47.86 -0.94
CA ILE A 71 -10.40 48.51 -0.88
C ILE A 71 -9.98 49.00 -2.27
N SER A 72 -10.15 48.18 -3.31
CA SER A 72 -9.77 48.55 -4.67
C SER A 72 -10.58 49.73 -5.20
N ARG A 73 -11.90 49.76 -4.94
CA ARG A 73 -12.79 50.87 -5.32
C ARG A 73 -12.49 52.14 -4.52
N GLY A 74 -12.33 52.02 -3.20
CA GLY A 74 -11.99 53.15 -2.34
C GLY A 74 -10.65 53.78 -2.68
N LEU A 75 -9.65 52.99 -3.09
CA LEU A 75 -8.37 53.51 -3.57
C LEU A 75 -8.50 54.24 -4.92
N ALA A 76 -9.34 53.73 -5.83
CA ALA A 76 -9.59 54.37 -7.13
C ALA A 76 -10.40 55.68 -6.98
N ALA A 77 -11.22 55.79 -5.94
CA ALA A 77 -11.93 57.00 -5.54
C ALA A 77 -11.09 57.93 -4.63
N ASP A 78 -9.78 57.70 -4.54
CA ASP A 78 -8.82 58.47 -3.74
C ASP A 78 -9.13 58.60 -2.24
N LEU A 79 -9.93 57.68 -1.69
CA LEU A 79 -10.23 57.65 -0.25
C LEU A 79 -8.98 57.35 0.58
N SER A 80 -8.91 57.94 1.78
CA SER A 80 -7.84 57.64 2.73
C SER A 80 -7.96 56.19 3.24
N LEU A 81 -6.83 55.56 3.59
CA LEU A 81 -6.84 54.20 4.14
C LEU A 81 -7.67 54.10 5.43
N ARG A 82 -7.78 55.19 6.20
CA ARG A 82 -8.62 55.26 7.41
C ARG A 82 -10.10 55.26 7.08
N ALA A 83 -10.51 56.00 6.04
CA ALA A 83 -11.90 56.03 5.59
C ALA A 83 -12.35 54.65 5.06
N ILE A 84 -11.51 54.01 4.24
CA ILE A 84 -11.75 52.64 3.75
C ILE A 84 -11.85 51.66 4.92
N ALA A 85 -10.95 51.76 5.90
CA ALA A 85 -10.95 50.90 7.07
C ALA A 85 -12.22 51.07 7.93
N ALA A 86 -12.68 52.31 8.13
CA ALA A 86 -13.91 52.60 8.86
C ALA A 86 -15.14 52.02 8.14
N GLY A 87 -15.25 52.21 6.82
CA GLY A 87 -16.35 51.67 6.02
C GLY A 87 -16.43 50.14 6.01
N LEU A 88 -15.28 49.46 6.17
CA LEU A 88 -15.19 48.00 6.26
C LEU A 88 -15.25 47.45 7.69
N GLY A 89 -15.30 48.30 8.72
CA GLY A 89 -15.20 47.86 10.12
C GLY A 89 -13.87 47.17 10.44
N ARG A 90 -12.77 47.58 9.79
CA ARG A 90 -11.43 47.00 9.96
C ARG A 90 -10.46 48.01 10.53
N SER A 91 -9.36 47.51 11.09
CA SER A 91 -8.25 48.36 11.53
C SER A 91 -7.55 49.02 10.33
N PRO A 92 -7.21 50.33 10.40
CA PRO A 92 -6.39 51.00 9.38
C PRO A 92 -5.06 50.32 9.10
N SER A 93 -4.45 49.67 10.10
CA SER A 93 -3.19 48.94 9.90
C SER A 93 -3.37 47.66 9.07
N THR A 94 -4.55 47.03 9.10
CA THR A 94 -4.87 45.89 8.24
C THR A 94 -4.95 46.33 6.78
N ILE A 95 -5.67 47.41 6.49
CA ILE A 95 -5.80 47.94 5.13
C ILE A 95 -4.45 48.44 4.61
N SER A 96 -3.70 49.16 5.44
CA SER A 96 -2.35 49.64 5.08
C SER A 96 -1.40 48.50 4.70
N ARG A 97 -1.29 47.45 5.53
CA ARG A 97 -0.44 46.29 5.23
C ARG A 97 -0.90 45.54 3.98
N GLU A 98 -2.21 45.36 3.80
CA GLU A 98 -2.78 44.70 2.63
C GLU A 98 -2.44 45.46 1.35
N VAL A 99 -2.61 46.79 1.34
CA VAL A 99 -2.31 47.63 0.17
C VAL A 99 -0.81 47.65 -0.12
N ALA A 100 0.03 47.84 0.90
CA ALA A 100 1.49 47.83 0.75
C ALA A 100 2.00 46.49 0.19
N SER A 101 1.48 45.37 0.69
CA SER A 101 1.91 44.02 0.28
C SER A 101 1.44 43.61 -1.13
N ASN A 102 0.56 44.39 -1.77
CA ASN A 102 -0.04 44.06 -3.06
C ASN A 102 0.10 45.21 -4.09
N GLY A 103 1.23 45.92 -4.06
CA GLY A 103 1.58 46.91 -5.10
C GLY A 103 1.26 48.36 -4.78
N GLY A 104 0.90 48.66 -3.53
CA GLY A 104 0.62 50.03 -3.07
C GLY A 104 -0.65 50.62 -3.68
N ARG A 105 -0.92 51.90 -3.41
CA ARG A 105 -2.19 52.54 -3.80
C ARG A 105 -2.46 52.50 -5.32
N ARG A 106 -1.41 52.68 -6.14
CA ARG A 106 -1.54 52.73 -7.60
C ARG A 106 -1.66 51.33 -8.24
N GLY A 107 -0.98 50.34 -7.66
CA GLY A 107 -0.91 48.97 -8.20
C GLY A 107 -1.92 47.99 -7.60
N TYR A 108 -2.65 48.38 -6.55
CA TYR A 108 -3.58 47.48 -5.88
C TYR A 108 -4.69 46.99 -6.81
N ARG A 109 -4.91 45.68 -6.84
CA ARG A 109 -6.02 45.02 -7.55
C ARG A 109 -6.59 43.92 -6.68
N ALA A 110 -7.91 43.96 -6.44
CA ALA A 110 -8.59 43.02 -5.56
C ALA A 110 -8.35 41.55 -5.94
N ALA A 111 -8.55 41.20 -7.21
CA ALA A 111 -8.37 39.84 -7.71
C ALA A 111 -6.94 39.31 -7.54
N SER A 112 -5.92 40.13 -7.82
CA SER A 112 -4.51 39.73 -7.64
C SER A 112 -4.16 39.58 -6.15
N ALA A 113 -4.61 40.53 -5.32
CA ALA A 113 -4.40 40.48 -3.87
C ALA A 113 -5.06 39.25 -3.24
N ASP A 114 -6.26 38.89 -3.71
CA ASP A 114 -6.99 37.70 -3.29
C ASP A 114 -6.27 36.40 -3.66
N GLN A 115 -5.77 36.32 -4.90
CA GLN A 115 -4.95 35.19 -5.35
C GLN A 115 -3.65 35.06 -4.57
N HIS A 116 -2.96 36.17 -4.30
CA HIS A 116 -1.75 36.16 -3.46
C HIS A 116 -2.05 35.73 -2.02
N ALA A 117 -3.18 36.16 -1.45
CA ALA A 117 -3.59 35.72 -0.12
C ALA A 117 -3.80 34.20 -0.07
N TRP A 118 -4.50 33.63 -1.07
CA TRP A 118 -4.65 32.19 -1.19
C TRP A 118 -3.34 31.44 -1.43
N ALA A 119 -2.41 32.01 -2.20
CA ALA A 119 -1.09 31.43 -2.43
C ALA A 119 -0.26 31.40 -1.14
N ARG A 120 -0.18 32.53 -0.41
CA ARG A 120 0.54 32.63 0.86
C ARG A 120 -0.05 31.75 1.98
N ALA A 121 -1.36 31.54 1.96
CA ALA A 121 -2.03 30.66 2.92
C ALA A 121 -1.57 29.20 2.84
N THR A 122 -0.98 28.77 1.71
CA THR A 122 -0.54 27.38 1.54
C THR A 122 0.59 26.96 2.48
N ARG A 123 1.38 27.91 3.01
CA ARG A 123 2.48 27.70 3.99
C ARG A 123 3.14 26.31 3.86
N PRO A 124 3.78 26.01 2.71
CA PRO A 124 4.31 24.69 2.44
C PRO A 124 5.40 24.36 3.47
N LYS A 125 5.15 23.34 4.30
CA LYS A 125 6.19 22.77 5.16
C LYS A 125 6.93 21.71 4.38
N ALA A 126 8.27 21.75 4.42
CA ALA A 126 9.09 20.66 3.92
C ALA A 126 8.67 19.37 4.64
N CYS A 127 8.44 18.29 3.89
CA CYS A 127 8.07 17.02 4.49
C CYS A 127 9.30 16.38 5.14
N LYS A 128 9.10 15.56 6.19
CA LYS A 128 10.19 14.96 6.97
C LYS A 128 11.23 14.20 6.12
N LEU A 129 10.78 13.51 5.07
CA LEU A 129 11.67 12.82 4.14
C LEU A 129 12.49 13.79 3.25
N ALA A 130 11.98 15.01 3.01
CA ALA A 130 12.76 16.03 2.29
C ALA A 130 13.83 16.65 3.19
N THR A 131 13.58 16.73 4.50
CA THR A 131 14.50 17.34 5.47
C THR A 131 15.51 16.35 6.05
N ASN A 132 15.24 15.04 5.97
CA ASN A 132 16.12 13.98 6.46
C ASN A 132 16.49 13.01 5.31
N PRO A 133 17.61 13.27 4.59
CA PRO A 133 18.07 12.44 3.47
C PRO A 133 18.44 11.01 3.88
N VAL A 134 18.94 10.80 5.11
CA VAL A 134 19.30 9.48 5.63
C VAL A 134 18.05 8.61 5.75
N LEU A 135 17.01 9.13 6.40
CA LEU A 135 15.73 8.45 6.51
C LEU A 135 15.11 8.20 5.13
N ALA A 136 15.17 9.17 4.21
CA ALA A 136 14.67 9.00 2.85
C ALA A 136 15.41 7.88 2.09
N GLY A 137 16.75 7.80 2.24
CA GLY A 137 17.58 6.74 1.68
C GLY A 137 17.19 5.36 2.21
N ILE A 138 17.01 5.22 3.52
CA ILE A 138 16.55 3.97 4.15
C ILE A 138 15.16 3.58 3.64
N VAL A 139 14.21 4.51 3.62
CA VAL A 139 12.87 4.26 3.10
C VAL A 139 12.93 3.81 1.64
N ALA A 140 13.73 4.48 0.80
CA ALA A 140 13.90 4.10 -0.60
C ALA A 140 14.50 2.69 -0.76
N ALA A 141 15.55 2.36 0.00
CA ALA A 141 16.18 1.05 -0.03
C ALA A 141 15.22 -0.06 0.40
N LYS A 142 14.42 0.15 1.47
CA LYS A 142 13.42 -0.82 1.90
C LYS A 142 12.27 -0.96 0.90
N LEU A 143 11.85 0.13 0.24
CA LEU A 143 10.88 0.07 -0.85
C LEU A 143 11.40 -0.76 -2.02
N GLN A 144 12.68 -0.62 -2.40
CA GLN A 144 13.30 -1.43 -3.46
C GLN A 144 13.31 -2.92 -3.12
N ARG A 145 13.45 -3.26 -1.84
CA ARG A 145 13.23 -4.64 -1.30
C ARG A 145 11.76 -5.05 -1.22
N ARG A 146 10.85 -4.28 -1.85
CA ARG A 146 9.40 -4.52 -1.94
C ARG A 146 8.68 -4.52 -0.58
N TRP A 147 9.25 -3.85 0.43
CA TRP A 147 8.56 -3.65 1.70
C TRP A 147 7.41 -2.64 1.51
N SER A 148 6.27 -2.88 2.15
CA SER A 148 5.19 -1.91 2.14
C SER A 148 5.53 -0.71 3.04
N PRO A 149 5.01 0.48 2.76
CA PRO A 149 5.15 1.64 3.65
C PRO A 149 4.78 1.36 5.11
N GLN A 150 3.81 0.48 5.36
CA GLN A 150 3.42 0.08 6.71
C GLN A 150 4.46 -0.82 7.39
N GLN A 151 5.07 -1.74 6.64
CA GLN A 151 6.18 -2.57 7.14
C GLN A 151 7.39 -1.71 7.47
N ILE A 152 7.71 -0.73 6.62
CA ILE A 152 8.83 0.21 6.84
C ILE A 152 8.58 1.04 8.10
N ALA A 153 7.39 1.64 8.23
CA ALA A 153 7.06 2.46 9.39
C ALA A 153 7.10 1.68 10.72
N GLY A 154 6.59 0.43 10.73
CA GLY A 154 6.66 -0.43 11.91
C GLY A 154 8.09 -0.84 12.25
N TRP A 155 8.87 -1.25 11.25
CA TRP A 155 10.27 -1.63 11.42
C TRP A 155 11.15 -0.46 11.92
N LEU A 156 10.93 0.75 11.41
CA LEU A 156 11.66 1.94 11.86
C LEU A 156 11.47 2.20 13.35
N LYS A 157 10.24 2.00 13.88
CA LYS A 157 9.97 2.16 15.31
C LYS A 157 10.73 1.15 16.17
N LEU A 158 10.83 -0.09 15.72
CA LEU A 158 11.57 -1.13 16.44
C LEU A 158 13.09 -0.94 16.34
N THR A 159 13.57 -0.46 15.20
CA THR A 159 15.02 -0.34 14.92
C THR A 159 15.60 0.91 15.59
N TYR A 160 14.81 1.97 15.71
CA TYR A 160 15.24 3.26 16.23
C TYR A 160 14.35 3.74 17.39
N PRO A 161 14.13 2.94 18.47
CA PRO A 161 13.14 3.28 19.50
C PRO A 161 13.37 4.65 20.14
N GLU A 162 14.63 5.00 20.37
CA GLU A 162 15.07 6.24 21.03
C GLU A 162 15.33 7.42 20.06
N ASP A 163 15.11 7.24 18.75
CA ASP A 163 15.32 8.29 17.75
C ASP A 163 14.03 8.59 16.96
N PRO A 164 13.20 9.53 17.47
CA PRO A 164 11.99 9.97 16.79
C PRO A 164 12.23 10.58 15.42
N GLU A 165 13.42 11.12 15.11
CA GLU A 165 13.74 11.68 13.79
C GLU A 165 13.82 10.60 12.71
N MET A 166 14.05 9.35 13.11
CA MET A 166 14.01 8.18 12.21
C MET A 166 12.61 7.59 12.05
N HIS A 167 11.59 8.09 12.76
CA HIS A 167 10.22 7.60 12.64
C HIS A 167 9.43 8.39 11.59
N VAL A 168 8.72 7.66 10.73
CA VAL A 168 7.79 8.24 9.75
C VAL A 168 6.54 7.39 9.63
N SER A 169 5.37 8.03 9.52
CA SER A 169 4.13 7.31 9.28
C SER A 169 4.05 6.75 7.86
N HIS A 170 3.44 5.58 7.70
CA HIS A 170 3.24 4.96 6.39
C HIS A 170 2.43 5.85 5.44
N GLU A 171 1.48 6.63 5.96
CA GLU A 171 0.75 7.65 5.21
C GLU A 171 1.68 8.76 4.69
N SER A 172 2.70 9.17 5.46
CA SER A 172 3.68 10.14 4.99
C SER A 172 4.57 9.59 3.88
N ILE A 173 4.93 8.30 3.95
CA ILE A 173 5.64 7.61 2.85
C ILE A 173 4.75 7.58 1.60
N TYR A 174 3.48 7.17 1.72
CA TYR A 174 2.53 7.15 0.59
C TYR A 174 2.34 8.53 -0.03
N ARG A 175 2.09 9.56 0.79
CA ARG A 175 1.98 10.95 0.31
C ARG A 175 3.22 11.39 -0.44
N THR A 176 4.40 11.00 0.02
CA THR A 176 5.66 11.38 -0.63
C THR A 176 5.88 10.66 -1.96
N LEU A 177 5.43 9.40 -2.09
CA LEU A 177 5.46 8.64 -3.34
C LEU A 177 4.47 9.17 -4.39
N PHE A 178 3.26 9.56 -3.96
CA PHE A 178 2.17 9.92 -4.88
C PHE A 178 2.02 11.42 -5.13
N VAL A 179 2.47 12.28 -4.22
CA VAL A 179 2.40 13.74 -4.37
C VAL A 179 3.73 14.25 -4.89
N GLN A 180 3.82 14.46 -6.21
CA GLN A 180 5.05 14.85 -6.91
C GLN A 180 5.69 16.13 -6.37
N SER A 181 4.89 17.08 -5.85
CA SER A 181 5.40 18.34 -5.30
C SER A 181 6.20 18.18 -4.00
N ARG A 182 6.24 16.99 -3.40
CA ARG A 182 7.05 16.73 -2.20
C ARG A 182 8.52 16.42 -2.50
N GLY A 183 8.86 15.96 -3.71
CA GLY A 183 10.23 15.84 -4.21
C GLY A 183 11.22 14.95 -3.44
N ALA A 184 10.82 14.25 -2.37
CA ALA A 184 11.75 13.54 -1.50
C ALA A 184 11.98 12.06 -1.84
N LEU A 185 11.09 11.45 -2.63
CA LEU A 185 11.23 10.08 -3.13
C LEU A 185 11.01 10.06 -4.64
N ARG A 186 11.80 9.24 -5.33
CA ARG A 186 11.71 9.02 -6.77
C ARG A 186 10.38 8.32 -7.13
N LYS A 187 9.71 8.76 -8.19
CA LYS A 187 8.39 8.21 -8.61
C LYS A 187 8.49 6.74 -9.02
N GLU A 188 9.65 6.33 -9.53
CA GLU A 188 9.97 4.97 -9.95
C GLU A 188 9.82 3.98 -8.79
N LEU A 189 9.96 4.42 -7.53
CA LEU A 189 9.77 3.58 -6.35
C LEU A 189 8.34 3.03 -6.21
N THR A 190 7.36 3.65 -6.88
CA THR A 190 5.99 3.12 -6.94
C THR A 190 5.90 1.76 -7.64
N ALA A 191 6.88 1.40 -8.47
CA ALA A 191 6.94 0.10 -9.13
C ALA A 191 7.15 -1.07 -8.15
N TYR A 192 7.74 -0.82 -6.98
CA TYR A 192 7.98 -1.84 -5.97
C TYR A 192 6.80 -2.05 -5.01
N LEU A 193 5.77 -1.19 -5.09
CA LEU A 193 4.55 -1.37 -4.31
C LEU A 193 3.75 -2.57 -4.84
N ARG A 194 3.06 -3.28 -3.93
CA ARG A 194 2.25 -4.49 -4.25
C ARG A 194 1.22 -4.25 -5.34
N THR A 195 0.66 -3.05 -5.38
CA THR A 195 -0.23 -2.61 -6.44
C THR A 195 0.51 -1.59 -7.28
N GLY A 196 0.84 -1.90 -8.53
CA GLY A 196 1.36 -0.94 -9.53
C GLY A 196 0.34 0.13 -9.96
N ARG A 197 -0.66 0.39 -9.11
CA ARG A 197 -1.74 1.36 -9.34
C ARG A 197 -1.26 2.73 -8.88
N VAL A 198 -1.40 3.72 -9.76
CA VAL A 198 -1.04 5.12 -9.48
C VAL A 198 -2.14 5.85 -8.68
N ILE A 199 -3.34 5.26 -8.56
CA ILE A 199 -4.51 5.84 -7.88
C ILE A 199 -5.08 4.81 -6.91
N ARG A 200 -5.32 5.22 -5.66
CA ARG A 200 -5.97 4.41 -4.62
C ARG A 200 -7.44 4.15 -5.00
N ARG A 201 -7.91 2.91 -4.89
CA ARG A 201 -9.34 2.54 -4.99
C ARG A 201 -9.83 1.99 -3.66
N VAL A 202 -11.12 2.13 -3.42
CA VAL A 202 -11.83 1.42 -2.36
C VAL A 202 -11.80 -0.09 -2.65
N HIS A 203 -11.64 -0.92 -1.62
CA HIS A 203 -11.67 -2.37 -1.76
C HIS A 203 -13.06 -2.83 -2.23
N GLY A 204 -13.11 -3.63 -3.29
CA GLY A 204 -14.31 -4.36 -3.70
C GLY A 204 -14.26 -5.80 -3.19
N VAL A 205 -15.40 -6.33 -2.77
CA VAL A 205 -15.59 -7.72 -2.33
C VAL A 205 -15.56 -8.62 -3.56
N ARG A 206 -14.80 -9.72 -3.51
CA ARG A 206 -14.80 -10.77 -4.53
C ARG A 206 -15.69 -11.93 -4.04
N LEU A 207 -16.55 -12.43 -4.91
CA LEU A 207 -17.39 -13.59 -4.63
C LEU A 207 -16.62 -14.89 -4.93
N PRO A 208 -16.80 -15.96 -4.14
CA PRO A 208 -16.09 -17.23 -4.32
C PRO A 208 -16.58 -18.04 -5.53
N ASP A 209 -15.65 -18.75 -6.17
CA ASP A 209 -15.81 -19.71 -7.24
C ASP A 209 -15.82 -21.16 -6.72
N GLY A 210 -16.80 -21.95 -7.16
CA GLY A 210 -17.19 -23.22 -6.53
C GLY A 210 -16.63 -24.50 -7.17
N ARG A 211 -16.10 -25.41 -6.34
CA ARG A 211 -15.83 -26.84 -6.66
C ARG A 211 -16.05 -27.74 -5.42
N GLY A 212 -16.46 -29.00 -5.63
CA GLY A 212 -16.89 -29.98 -4.61
C GLY A 212 -15.80 -30.98 -4.14
N GLY A 213 -16.07 -31.75 -3.07
CA GLY A 213 -15.10 -32.54 -2.28
C GLY A 213 -15.01 -34.06 -2.55
N ARG A 214 -14.05 -34.74 -1.88
CA ARG A 214 -13.69 -36.18 -2.02
C ARG A 214 -13.82 -37.02 -0.73
N PRO A 215 -13.88 -38.38 -0.80
CA PRO A 215 -13.90 -39.27 0.35
C PRO A 215 -12.50 -39.65 0.89
N GLY A 216 -12.38 -39.93 2.19
CA GLY A 216 -11.19 -40.54 2.83
C GLY A 216 -10.21 -39.57 3.51
N ILE A 217 -10.69 -38.41 3.95
CA ILE A 217 -9.90 -37.27 4.42
C ILE A 217 -9.91 -37.18 5.95
N VAL A 218 -8.75 -36.98 6.58
CA VAL A 218 -8.65 -36.49 7.97
C VAL A 218 -8.90 -35.00 7.95
N ASN A 219 -9.99 -34.57 8.57
CA ASN A 219 -10.47 -33.21 8.48
C ASN A 219 -9.59 -32.26 9.33
N ILE A 220 -9.50 -30.99 8.93
CA ILE A 220 -8.86 -29.93 9.74
C ILE A 220 -9.42 -29.86 11.17
N SER A 221 -10.69 -30.22 11.37
CA SER A 221 -11.30 -30.29 12.71
C SER A 221 -10.65 -31.32 13.63
N GLU A 222 -9.90 -32.28 13.10
CA GLU A 222 -9.22 -33.33 13.88
C GLU A 222 -7.78 -32.93 14.28
N ARG A 223 -7.40 -31.67 14.08
CA ARG A 223 -6.09 -31.18 14.53
C ARG A 223 -6.01 -31.04 16.06
N PRO A 224 -4.81 -31.21 16.64
CA PRO A 224 -4.57 -30.82 18.02
C PRO A 224 -4.94 -29.34 18.23
N ALA A 225 -5.56 -29.01 19.36
CA ALA A 225 -5.96 -27.63 19.69
C ALA A 225 -4.79 -26.63 19.60
N GLU A 226 -3.57 -27.11 19.90
CA GLU A 226 -2.30 -26.38 19.76
C GLU A 226 -2.06 -25.80 18.35
N ALA A 227 -2.59 -26.45 17.31
CA ALA A 227 -2.45 -26.00 15.92
C ALA A 227 -3.38 -24.81 15.59
N GLU A 228 -4.47 -24.62 16.34
CA GLU A 228 -5.48 -23.60 16.06
C GLU A 228 -5.01 -22.21 16.49
N ASP A 229 -4.42 -22.12 17.69
CA ASP A 229 -3.96 -20.86 18.30
C ASP A 229 -2.69 -20.29 17.67
N ARG A 230 -2.04 -21.02 16.74
CA ARG A 230 -0.80 -20.61 16.06
C ARG A 230 0.35 -20.25 17.01
N ALA A 231 0.22 -20.59 18.28
CA ALA A 231 1.23 -20.35 19.31
C ALA A 231 2.36 -21.39 19.22
N VAL A 232 2.01 -22.61 18.78
CA VAL A 232 2.94 -23.72 18.69
C VAL A 232 3.57 -23.75 17.29
N PRO A 233 4.91 -23.75 17.20
CA PRO A 233 5.61 -23.83 15.93
C PRO A 233 5.59 -25.25 15.34
N GLY A 234 5.81 -25.32 14.03
CA GLY A 234 5.96 -26.58 13.29
C GLY A 234 4.68 -27.09 12.63
N HIS A 235 3.63 -26.29 12.65
CA HIS A 235 2.42 -26.52 11.87
C HIS A 235 2.50 -25.72 10.57
N TRP A 236 2.51 -26.41 9.43
CA TRP A 236 2.66 -25.80 8.11
C TRP A 236 1.36 -25.75 7.34
N GLU A 237 1.14 -24.68 6.60
CA GLU A 237 0.13 -24.60 5.53
C GLU A 237 0.83 -24.74 4.18
N GLY A 238 0.36 -25.65 3.33
CA GLY A 238 0.97 -25.93 2.03
C GLY A 238 0.03 -25.74 0.83
N ASP A 239 0.49 -25.14 -0.26
CA ASP A 239 -0.30 -24.86 -1.47
C ASP A 239 0.56 -24.92 -2.74
N LEU A 240 -0.08 -25.04 -3.91
CA LEU A 240 0.56 -24.85 -5.21
C LEU A 240 0.26 -23.49 -5.81
N VAL A 241 1.31 -22.75 -6.14
CA VAL A 241 1.23 -21.52 -6.91
C VAL A 241 1.56 -21.81 -8.36
N PHE A 242 0.58 -21.56 -9.23
CA PHE A 242 0.76 -21.75 -10.68
C PHE A 242 1.18 -20.47 -11.41
N GLY A 243 2.12 -20.64 -12.33
CA GLY A 243 2.60 -19.67 -13.30
C GLY A 243 1.98 -19.88 -14.69
N LYS A 244 2.71 -19.50 -15.72
CA LYS A 244 2.34 -19.70 -17.12
C LYS A 244 2.37 -21.20 -17.44
N GLN A 245 1.47 -21.67 -18.30
CA GLN A 245 1.38 -23.08 -18.72
C GLN A 245 1.24 -24.07 -17.55
N MET A 246 0.58 -23.67 -16.47
CA MET A 246 0.40 -24.51 -15.27
C MET A 246 1.73 -24.98 -14.66
N SER A 247 2.81 -24.21 -14.81
CA SER A 247 4.07 -24.45 -14.09
C SER A 247 3.86 -24.25 -12.59
N PRO A 248 4.06 -25.29 -11.76
CA PRO A 248 3.76 -25.24 -10.34
C PRO A 248 5.02 -24.95 -9.50
N VAL A 249 4.83 -24.22 -8.41
CA VAL A 249 5.78 -24.13 -7.28
C VAL A 249 4.99 -24.44 -6.03
N ALA A 250 5.49 -25.35 -5.21
CA ALA A 250 4.91 -25.62 -3.91
C ALA A 250 5.35 -24.57 -2.90
N THR A 251 4.42 -24.17 -2.03
CA THR A 251 4.62 -23.17 -0.98
C THR A 251 4.30 -23.83 0.34
N LEU A 252 5.19 -23.68 1.33
CA LEU A 252 4.95 -24.11 2.71
C LEU A 252 5.13 -22.90 3.62
N VAL A 253 4.11 -22.55 4.40
CA VAL A 253 4.15 -21.43 5.34
C VAL A 253 3.91 -21.93 6.75
N GLU A 254 4.89 -21.70 7.63
CA GLU A 254 4.80 -22.04 9.04
C GLU A 254 3.80 -21.10 9.74
N ARG A 255 2.85 -21.67 10.50
CA ARG A 255 1.68 -20.93 11.01
C ARG A 255 2.01 -19.94 12.12
N SER A 256 3.02 -20.18 12.94
CA SER A 256 3.40 -19.29 14.04
C SER A 256 4.23 -18.10 13.54
N THR A 257 5.37 -18.41 12.93
CA THR A 257 6.44 -17.51 12.50
C THR A 257 6.25 -16.93 11.11
N ARG A 258 5.34 -17.50 10.31
CA ARG A 258 5.09 -17.12 8.90
C ARG A 258 6.29 -17.37 7.99
N TYR A 259 7.20 -18.22 8.43
CA TYR A 259 8.36 -18.60 7.65
C TYR A 259 7.92 -19.37 6.41
N LEU A 260 8.39 -18.92 5.25
CA LEU A 260 8.03 -19.47 3.95
C LEU A 260 9.17 -20.34 3.42
N LEU A 261 8.80 -21.52 2.92
CA LEU A 261 9.62 -22.32 2.01
C LEU A 261 8.95 -22.35 0.64
N LEU A 262 9.77 -22.25 -0.41
CA LEU A 262 9.36 -22.45 -1.79
C LEU A 262 10.04 -23.72 -2.30
N VAL A 263 9.27 -24.64 -2.84
CA VAL A 263 9.77 -25.93 -3.31
C VAL A 263 9.50 -26.05 -4.80
N GLY A 264 10.58 -26.13 -5.58
CA GLY A 264 10.53 -26.40 -7.00
C GLY A 264 10.11 -27.84 -7.25
N LEU A 265 9.19 -28.05 -8.21
CA LEU A 265 8.70 -29.37 -8.54
C LEU A 265 9.43 -29.92 -9.78
N PRO A 266 10.04 -31.11 -9.71
CA PRO A 266 10.76 -31.72 -10.83
C PRO A 266 9.92 -31.75 -12.12
N GLY A 267 10.55 -31.34 -13.23
CA GLY A 267 9.90 -31.24 -14.55
C GLY A 267 8.73 -30.25 -14.64
N GLY A 268 8.47 -29.46 -13.58
CA GLY A 268 7.28 -28.63 -13.45
C GLY A 268 5.99 -29.44 -13.45
N SER A 269 6.03 -30.65 -12.88
CA SER A 269 4.89 -31.55 -12.75
C SER A 269 4.14 -31.28 -11.44
N HIS A 270 2.81 -31.22 -11.49
CA HIS A 270 1.93 -31.13 -10.32
C HIS A 270 1.22 -32.48 -10.03
N LYS A 271 1.78 -33.59 -10.53
CA LYS A 271 1.30 -34.94 -10.19
C LYS A 271 1.56 -35.23 -8.71
N ALA A 272 0.66 -35.99 -8.10
CA ALA A 272 0.63 -36.19 -6.65
C ALA A 272 1.89 -36.88 -6.09
N ASP A 273 2.46 -37.83 -6.82
CA ASP A 273 3.73 -38.48 -6.50
C ASP A 273 4.90 -37.48 -6.47
N VAL A 274 5.02 -36.66 -7.52
CA VAL A 274 6.08 -35.65 -7.63
C VAL A 274 5.96 -34.60 -6.53
N VAL A 275 4.73 -34.16 -6.21
CA VAL A 275 4.49 -33.21 -5.12
C VAL A 275 4.85 -33.83 -3.78
N ALA A 276 4.40 -35.06 -3.50
CA ALA A 276 4.71 -35.74 -2.24
C ALA A 276 6.22 -35.91 -2.03
N ASP A 277 6.95 -36.40 -3.04
CA ASP A 277 8.40 -36.63 -2.98
C ASP A 277 9.17 -35.33 -2.75
N ALA A 278 8.82 -34.26 -3.49
CA ALA A 278 9.48 -32.97 -3.37
C ALA A 278 9.22 -32.31 -1.99
N LEU A 279 7.99 -32.43 -1.47
CA LEU A 279 7.67 -31.93 -0.14
C LEU A 279 8.37 -32.73 0.96
N ALA A 280 8.42 -34.06 0.83
CA ALA A 280 9.12 -34.94 1.77
C ALA A 280 10.61 -34.58 1.86
N ALA A 281 11.25 -34.37 0.71
CA ALA A 281 12.63 -33.90 0.65
C ALA A 281 12.82 -32.53 1.32
N ALA A 282 11.89 -31.59 1.10
CA ALA A 282 11.96 -30.26 1.70
C ALA A 282 11.83 -30.29 3.24
N VAL A 283 10.88 -31.07 3.78
CA VAL A 283 10.65 -31.14 5.23
C VAL A 283 11.68 -32.01 5.95
N ALA A 284 12.37 -32.94 5.26
CA ALA A 284 13.42 -33.76 5.86
C ALA A 284 14.60 -32.95 6.42
N HIS A 285 14.80 -31.72 5.94
CA HIS A 285 15.86 -30.82 6.41
C HIS A 285 15.42 -29.92 7.57
N LEU A 286 14.16 -30.00 7.99
CA LEU A 286 13.65 -29.19 9.09
C LEU A 286 14.08 -29.78 10.44
N PRO A 287 14.40 -28.93 11.43
CA PRO A 287 14.51 -29.37 12.82
C PRO A 287 13.24 -30.09 13.26
N ALA A 288 13.37 -31.14 14.09
CA ALA A 288 12.25 -31.95 14.55
C ALA A 288 11.14 -31.11 15.22
N GLN A 289 11.50 -30.03 15.89
CA GLN A 289 10.57 -29.08 16.53
C GLN A 289 9.63 -28.40 15.52
N LEU A 290 10.05 -28.28 14.25
CA LEU A 290 9.27 -27.69 13.17
C LEU A 290 8.52 -28.74 12.33
N ALA A 291 8.67 -30.04 12.60
CA ALA A 291 8.09 -31.11 11.78
C ALA A 291 6.82 -31.70 12.44
N LYS A 292 5.81 -30.87 12.77
CA LYS A 292 4.61 -31.35 13.49
C LYS A 292 3.47 -31.78 12.57
N SER A 293 3.00 -30.90 11.69
CA SER A 293 1.88 -31.23 10.79
C SER A 293 1.88 -30.41 9.51
N LEU A 294 1.26 -30.94 8.46
CA LEU A 294 1.01 -30.24 7.21
C LEU A 294 -0.49 -30.07 6.96
N THR A 295 -0.88 -28.87 6.53
CA THR A 295 -2.24 -28.51 6.15
C THR A 295 -2.33 -28.28 4.65
N TRP A 296 -3.20 -28.98 3.95
CA TRP A 296 -3.40 -28.80 2.50
C TRP A 296 -4.86 -28.54 2.13
N ASP A 297 -5.11 -28.08 0.91
CA ASP A 297 -6.44 -28.07 0.32
C ASP A 297 -6.82 -29.45 -0.24
N GLN A 298 -8.09 -29.65 -0.63
CA GLN A 298 -8.52 -30.94 -1.19
C GLN A 298 -8.11 -31.14 -2.67
N GLY A 299 -7.02 -30.51 -3.11
CA GLY A 299 -6.46 -30.64 -4.46
C GLY A 299 -6.17 -32.09 -4.85
N HIS A 300 -6.09 -32.35 -6.15
CA HIS A 300 -5.67 -33.68 -6.65
C HIS A 300 -4.18 -33.91 -6.43
N GLU A 301 -3.42 -32.84 -6.24
CA GLU A 301 -1.97 -32.80 -6.12
C GLU A 301 -1.46 -33.37 -4.80
N MET A 302 -2.35 -33.65 -3.84
CA MET A 302 -2.03 -34.24 -2.54
C MET A 302 -2.71 -35.62 -2.33
N ALA A 303 -3.01 -36.32 -3.43
CA ALA A 303 -3.61 -37.66 -3.37
C ALA A 303 -2.71 -38.68 -2.65
N GLU A 304 -1.38 -38.55 -2.78
CA GLU A 304 -0.37 -39.42 -2.16
C GLU A 304 0.05 -38.98 -0.75
N HIS A 305 -0.77 -38.21 -0.03
CA HIS A 305 -0.47 -37.71 1.32
C HIS A 305 -0.15 -38.80 2.35
N LYS A 306 -0.71 -40.00 2.19
CA LYS A 306 -0.41 -41.15 3.06
C LYS A 306 1.05 -41.57 2.93
N ARG A 307 1.56 -41.57 1.70
CA ARG A 307 2.98 -41.85 1.41
C ARG A 307 3.87 -40.79 2.05
N PHE A 308 3.54 -39.51 1.86
CA PHE A 308 4.24 -38.41 2.54
C PHE A 308 4.25 -38.57 4.07
N THR A 309 3.11 -38.93 4.67
CA THR A 309 2.99 -39.13 6.12
C THR A 309 3.86 -40.28 6.60
N ASN A 310 3.87 -41.40 5.86
CA ASN A 310 4.69 -42.57 6.21
C ASN A 310 6.20 -42.30 6.08
N GLU A 311 6.62 -41.54 5.07
CA GLU A 311 8.04 -41.22 4.84
C GLU A 311 8.58 -40.17 5.82
N THR A 312 7.76 -39.19 6.22
CA THR A 312 8.21 -38.04 7.02
C THR A 312 7.79 -38.09 8.49
N GLY A 313 6.81 -38.93 8.83
CA GLY A 313 6.14 -38.91 10.13
C GLY A 313 5.21 -37.70 10.35
N ILE A 314 5.09 -36.80 9.38
CA ILE A 314 4.29 -35.57 9.49
C ILE A 314 2.86 -35.85 9.06
N GLN A 315 1.91 -35.66 9.98
CA GLN A 315 0.49 -35.84 9.69
C GLN A 315 -0.02 -34.76 8.74
N VAL A 316 -0.69 -35.18 7.66
CA VAL A 316 -1.38 -34.29 6.72
C VAL A 316 -2.85 -34.16 7.07
N TYR A 317 -3.32 -32.92 7.14
CA TYR A 317 -4.71 -32.54 7.41
C TYR A 317 -5.26 -31.72 6.24
N PHE A 318 -6.51 -31.97 5.86
CA PHE A 318 -7.12 -31.25 4.75
C PHE A 318 -8.20 -30.29 5.22
N CYS A 319 -8.28 -29.14 4.54
CA CYS A 319 -9.32 -28.16 4.82
C CYS A 319 -10.70 -28.65 4.35
N ASP A 320 -11.75 -28.06 4.92
CA ASP A 320 -13.11 -28.29 4.48
C ASP A 320 -13.30 -27.77 3.05
N PRO A 321 -14.14 -28.43 2.23
CA PRO A 321 -14.54 -27.88 0.95
C PRO A 321 -15.15 -26.50 1.16
N LYS A 322 -14.77 -25.53 0.33
CA LYS A 322 -15.29 -24.15 0.35
C LYS A 322 -14.90 -23.32 1.58
N SER A 323 -13.84 -23.70 2.29
CA SER A 323 -13.36 -22.99 3.49
C SER A 323 -11.95 -22.38 3.33
N PRO A 324 -11.70 -21.48 2.34
CA PRO A 324 -10.37 -20.92 2.11
C PRO A 324 -9.80 -20.16 3.31
N TRP A 325 -10.66 -19.61 4.19
CA TRP A 325 -10.24 -18.90 5.41
C TRP A 325 -9.45 -19.78 6.39
N GLN A 326 -9.62 -21.11 6.33
CA GLN A 326 -8.84 -22.08 7.13
C GLN A 326 -7.34 -22.08 6.78
N ARG A 327 -6.95 -21.42 5.68
CA ARG A 327 -5.57 -21.22 5.21
C ARG A 327 -5.24 -19.75 4.94
N GLY A 328 -5.76 -18.86 5.79
CA GLY A 328 -5.55 -17.42 5.62
C GLY A 328 -4.07 -17.01 5.59
N SER A 329 -3.16 -17.81 6.16
CA SER A 329 -1.72 -17.56 6.14
C SER A 329 -1.15 -17.76 4.73
N ASN A 330 -1.48 -18.90 4.11
CA ASN A 330 -1.07 -19.22 2.75
C ASN A 330 -1.69 -18.27 1.73
N GLU A 331 -2.98 -17.93 1.86
CA GLU A 331 -3.61 -17.01 0.90
C GLU A 331 -2.93 -15.64 0.90
N ASN A 332 -2.65 -15.09 2.08
CA ASN A 332 -1.93 -13.83 2.20
C ASN A 332 -0.50 -13.95 1.64
N THR A 333 0.24 -15.00 1.98
CA THR A 333 1.61 -15.21 1.48
C THR A 333 1.65 -15.41 -0.03
N ASN A 334 0.72 -16.16 -0.60
CA ASN A 334 0.57 -16.32 -2.05
C ASN A 334 0.26 -15.00 -2.74
N GLY A 335 -0.52 -14.12 -2.11
CA GLY A 335 -0.72 -12.75 -2.55
C GLY A 335 0.58 -11.94 -2.61
N LEU A 336 1.49 -12.11 -1.64
CA LEU A 336 2.82 -11.48 -1.63
C LEU A 336 3.74 -12.07 -2.71
N LEU A 337 3.71 -13.39 -2.86
CA LEU A 337 4.52 -14.12 -3.83
C LEU A 337 4.24 -13.67 -5.25
N ARG A 338 3.04 -13.17 -5.58
CA ARG A 338 2.76 -12.65 -6.93
C ARG A 338 3.63 -11.46 -7.34
N GLN A 339 4.31 -10.78 -6.41
CA GLN A 339 5.33 -9.78 -6.77
C GLN A 339 6.60 -10.42 -7.36
N TYR A 340 6.89 -11.66 -7.01
CA TYR A 340 8.07 -12.44 -7.42
C TYR A 340 7.74 -13.47 -8.49
N LEU A 341 6.60 -14.14 -8.33
CA LEU A 341 6.07 -15.23 -9.14
C LEU A 341 4.77 -14.79 -9.84
N PRO A 342 4.83 -13.84 -10.79
CA PRO A 342 3.64 -13.36 -11.50
C PRO A 342 3.11 -14.47 -12.43
N ARG A 343 1.79 -14.57 -12.58
CA ARG A 343 1.11 -15.61 -13.38
C ARG A 343 1.57 -15.74 -14.85
N ARG A 344 2.24 -14.72 -15.38
CA ARG A 344 2.73 -14.67 -16.77
C ARG A 344 4.11 -15.28 -16.96
N VAL A 345 4.83 -15.57 -15.89
CA VAL A 345 6.16 -16.20 -15.92
C VAL A 345 5.98 -17.71 -15.87
N ASP A 346 6.75 -18.42 -16.69
CA ASP A 346 6.85 -19.87 -16.59
C ASP A 346 7.83 -20.21 -15.47
N PHE A 347 7.38 -20.88 -14.42
CA PHE A 347 8.22 -21.19 -13.27
C PHE A 347 9.22 -22.32 -13.55
N LYS A 348 9.10 -23.04 -14.67
CA LYS A 348 10.08 -24.06 -15.08
C LYS A 348 11.46 -23.47 -15.36
N THR A 349 11.55 -22.16 -15.61
CA THR A 349 12.83 -21.47 -15.81
C THR A 349 13.51 -21.07 -14.51
N LEU A 350 12.87 -21.30 -13.35
CA LEU A 350 13.41 -20.96 -12.04
C LEU A 350 14.09 -22.19 -11.43
N THR A 351 15.28 -21.97 -10.88
CA THR A 351 16.00 -22.99 -10.11
C THR A 351 15.56 -22.96 -8.65
N GLN A 352 15.88 -24.01 -7.88
CA GLN A 352 15.65 -24.00 -6.44
C GLN A 352 16.39 -22.83 -5.76
N VAL A 353 17.59 -22.48 -6.23
CA VAL A 353 18.36 -21.33 -5.72
C VAL A 353 17.60 -20.01 -5.93
N ASP A 354 16.94 -19.83 -7.09
CA ASP A 354 16.11 -18.65 -7.34
C ASP A 354 14.92 -18.60 -6.38
N LEU A 355 14.28 -19.74 -6.12
CA LEU A 355 13.17 -19.85 -5.18
C LEU A 355 13.61 -19.56 -3.73
N ASP A 356 14.77 -20.05 -3.33
CA ASP A 356 15.33 -19.80 -2.00
C ASP A 356 15.66 -18.31 -1.81
N ALA A 357 16.20 -17.64 -2.83
CA ALA A 357 16.43 -16.20 -2.79
C ALA A 357 15.12 -15.40 -2.64
N ILE A 358 14.05 -15.82 -3.33
CA ILE A 358 12.72 -15.22 -3.20
C ILE A 358 12.16 -15.45 -1.78
N ALA A 359 12.28 -16.67 -1.26
CA ALA A 359 11.84 -17.02 0.08
C ALA A 359 12.57 -16.18 1.13
N LEU A 360 13.91 -16.06 1.02
CA LEU A 360 14.74 -15.23 1.89
C LEU A 360 14.28 -13.77 1.92
N GLU A 361 14.05 -13.16 0.75
CA GLU A 361 13.55 -11.79 0.69
C GLU A 361 12.19 -11.60 1.40
N LEU A 362 11.31 -12.60 1.31
CA LEU A 362 10.01 -12.58 1.98
C LEU A 362 10.10 -12.88 3.47
N ASN A 363 11.03 -13.74 3.88
CA ASN A 363 11.30 -14.11 5.27
C ASN A 363 12.06 -13.02 6.03
N ASP A 364 12.79 -12.16 5.32
CA ASP A 364 13.40 -10.94 5.87
C ASP A 364 12.47 -9.72 5.84
N ARG A 365 11.20 -9.91 5.46
CA ARG A 365 10.23 -8.82 5.39
C ARG A 365 9.38 -8.77 6.66
N PRO A 366 9.35 -7.64 7.39
CA PRO A 366 8.56 -7.45 8.60
C PRO A 366 7.08 -7.84 8.44
N ARG A 367 6.49 -8.49 9.43
CA ARG A 367 5.06 -8.82 9.45
C ARG A 367 4.38 -8.10 10.60
N GLN A 368 3.31 -7.35 10.31
CA GLN A 368 2.53 -6.69 11.35
C GLN A 368 1.97 -7.69 12.38
N THR A 369 1.59 -8.89 11.94
CA THR A 369 1.11 -9.98 12.80
C THR A 369 2.17 -10.50 13.78
N LEU A 370 3.46 -10.26 13.50
CA LEU A 370 4.59 -10.61 14.37
C LEU A 370 5.14 -9.37 15.09
N GLY A 371 4.30 -8.35 15.30
CA GLY A 371 4.73 -7.08 15.89
C GLY A 371 5.79 -6.34 15.06
N PHE A 372 5.88 -6.59 13.75
CA PHE A 372 6.91 -6.11 12.82
C PHE A 372 8.29 -6.78 12.92
N LYS A 373 8.42 -7.91 13.62
CA LYS A 373 9.54 -8.83 13.41
C LYS A 373 9.47 -9.48 12.03
N THR A 374 10.62 -9.92 11.51
CA THR A 374 10.67 -10.72 10.28
C THR A 374 10.38 -12.19 10.59
N PRO A 375 9.82 -12.97 9.65
CA PRO A 375 9.70 -14.42 9.81
C PRO A 375 11.01 -15.11 10.17
N SER A 376 12.15 -14.70 9.60
CA SER A 376 13.47 -15.23 9.97
C SER A 376 13.80 -15.00 11.45
N GLN A 377 13.51 -13.80 11.97
CA GLN A 377 13.72 -13.48 13.39
C GLN A 377 12.79 -14.28 14.30
N ALA A 378 11.52 -14.37 13.95
CA ALA A 378 10.53 -15.14 14.72
C ALA A 378 10.87 -16.64 14.72
N LEU A 379 11.38 -17.18 13.61
CA LEU A 379 11.84 -18.57 13.54
C LEU A 379 13.07 -18.79 14.44
N ALA A 380 14.05 -17.88 14.39
CA ALA A 380 15.23 -17.98 15.25
C ALA A 380 14.87 -17.97 16.74
N GLU A 381 13.95 -17.10 17.16
CA GLU A 381 13.47 -17.02 18.56
C GLU A 381 12.79 -18.29 19.07
N VAL A 382 12.31 -19.14 18.16
CA VAL A 382 11.63 -20.39 18.48
C VAL A 382 12.58 -21.60 18.47
N LEU A 383 13.70 -21.48 17.75
CA LEU A 383 14.74 -22.51 17.65
C LEU A 383 15.82 -22.38 18.74
N HIS A 384 15.82 -21.26 19.46
CA HIS A 384 16.65 -20.99 20.64
C HIS A 384 15.81 -21.15 21.90
#